data_AF-A0A7V8INW9-F1
#
_entry.id   AF-A0A7V8INW9-F1
#
_cell.length_a   1.000
_cell.length_b   1.000
_cell.length_c   1.000
_cell.angle_alpha   90.00
_cell.angle_beta   90.00
_cell.angle_gamma   90.00
#
_symmetry.space_group_name_H-M   'P 1'
#
loop_
_entity.id
_entity.type
_entity.pdbx_description
1 polymer ?
#
loop_
_entity_poly.entity_id
_entity_poly.type
_entity_poly.pdbx_seq_one_letter_code
_entity_poly.pdbx_strand_id
1 'polypeptide(L)'
;MSAQKRTVTVPWLIFFYSAPSRPVSKRMKVWRKLLQEGALHFKGAVYLLPWSESREEMLTTLVSDVIAMGGDAAFVKAAQMETIGNDDIVPLFNAERCRSYEDTGKRLHALEQKLAGIQKGGKVITPELLLTEFRRIEKAVNDIAAIDFFGSEQGSAYEARLKALAEKLDETSHGKAPADSPGIELRNPADYQRRLWVTRTKPFVDRMASAWLIRRFIDSEARFSFIADEKKPPPPGSVLFDMSGGEFTHHNDLCTFEVLMKSFGLKQRPLRKIAGIVHELDIKDGRCKVPEASGIEELLTGIRKTARSDAEALEKGMAIFELLYASKA
;
A
#
# COMPACT_ATOMS: atom_id res chain seq x y z
N MET A 1 9.21 8.99 -44.94
CA MET A 1 9.35 9.89 -43.76
C MET A 1 9.44 9.00 -42.54
N SER A 2 10.65 8.75 -42.06
CA SER A 2 10.91 7.83 -40.95
C SER A 2 10.36 8.39 -39.66
N ALA A 3 9.60 7.57 -38.92
CA ALA A 3 9.14 7.87 -37.58
C ALA A 3 10.39 8.07 -36.69
N GLN A 4 10.58 9.31 -36.23
CA GLN A 4 11.61 9.68 -35.27
C GLN A 4 11.36 8.89 -33.97
N LYS A 5 12.09 7.77 -33.76
CA LYS A 5 12.14 7.11 -32.46
C LYS A 5 12.63 8.15 -31.45
N ARG A 6 11.79 8.49 -30.46
CA ARG A 6 12.20 9.33 -29.33
C ARG A 6 13.30 8.58 -28.59
N THR A 7 14.56 8.94 -28.83
CA THR A 7 15.70 8.41 -28.08
C THR A 7 15.60 8.94 -26.66
N VAL A 8 15.34 8.07 -25.70
CA VAL A 8 15.29 8.44 -24.29
C VAL A 8 16.73 8.75 -23.86
N THR A 9 17.06 10.03 -23.64
CA THR A 9 18.39 10.44 -23.13
C THR A 9 18.37 10.46 -21.60
N VAL A 10 18.75 9.35 -20.97
CA VAL A 10 18.87 9.26 -19.51
C VAL A 10 20.36 9.29 -19.12
N PRO A 11 20.79 10.18 -18.22
CA PRO A 11 22.11 10.10 -17.60
C PRO A 11 22.22 8.81 -16.77
N TRP A 12 23.42 8.26 -16.64
CA TRP A 12 23.68 7.00 -15.96
C TRP A 12 24.50 7.17 -14.70
N LEU A 13 24.20 6.35 -13.71
CA LEU A 13 25.03 6.10 -12.55
C LEU A 13 25.73 4.75 -12.75
N ILE A 14 27.05 4.77 -12.79
CA ILE A 14 27.90 3.59 -12.95
C ILE A 14 28.54 3.32 -11.60
N PHE A 15 28.07 2.29 -10.90
CA PHE A 15 28.58 1.90 -9.59
C PHE A 15 29.53 0.70 -9.72
N PHE A 16 30.65 0.75 -9.02
CA PHE A 16 31.62 -0.34 -8.97
C PHE A 16 32.16 -0.50 -7.55
N TYR A 17 32.30 -1.74 -7.11
CA TYR A 17 32.77 -2.03 -5.76
C TYR A 17 33.58 -3.33 -5.68
N SER A 18 34.46 -3.37 -4.69
CA SER A 18 35.16 -4.54 -4.20
C SER A 18 34.81 -4.71 -2.73
N ALA A 19 34.41 -5.92 -2.34
CA ALA A 19 34.11 -6.26 -0.95
C ALA A 19 35.05 -7.37 -0.47
N PRO A 20 35.47 -7.36 0.81
CA PRO A 20 36.28 -8.43 1.38
C PRO A 20 35.64 -9.81 1.13
N SER A 21 36.48 -10.81 0.87
CA SER A 21 36.04 -12.19 0.59
C SER A 21 35.30 -12.83 1.78
N ARG A 22 35.48 -12.30 3.00
CA ARG A 22 34.77 -12.68 4.22
C ARG A 22 34.48 -11.45 5.09
N PRO A 23 33.33 -11.39 5.77
CA PRO A 23 32.22 -12.35 5.73
C PRO A 23 31.30 -12.13 4.52
N VAL A 24 30.83 -13.24 3.91
CA VAL A 24 29.97 -13.24 2.71
C VAL A 24 28.68 -12.43 2.92
N SER A 25 28.16 -12.39 4.15
CA SER A 25 26.94 -11.67 4.53
C SER A 25 27.00 -10.17 4.21
N LYS A 26 28.17 -9.53 4.39
CA LYS A 26 28.35 -8.10 4.12
C LYS A 26 28.29 -7.80 2.62
N ARG A 27 28.99 -8.58 1.80
CA ARG A 27 28.93 -8.48 0.33
C ARG A 27 27.52 -8.71 -0.22
N MET A 28 26.80 -9.68 0.33
CA MET A 28 25.42 -9.98 -0.07
C MET A 28 24.46 -8.84 0.27
N LYS A 29 24.69 -8.10 1.37
CA LYS A 29 23.86 -6.95 1.75
C LYS A 29 23.96 -5.82 0.70
N VAL A 30 25.15 -5.51 0.23
CA VAL A 30 25.41 -4.50 -0.82
C VAL A 30 24.74 -4.91 -2.13
N TRP A 31 24.96 -6.16 -2.55
CA TRP A 31 24.37 -6.71 -3.77
C TRP A 31 22.82 -6.68 -3.74
N ARG A 32 22.21 -7.10 -2.63
CA ARG A 32 20.75 -7.06 -2.49
C ARG A 32 20.18 -5.64 -2.56
N LYS A 33 20.86 -4.66 -1.96
CA LYS A 33 20.45 -3.26 -2.00
C LYS A 33 20.50 -2.71 -3.43
N LEU A 34 21.54 -3.03 -4.19
CA LEU A 34 21.63 -2.67 -5.62
C LEU A 34 20.49 -3.27 -6.45
N LEU A 35 20.20 -4.56 -6.27
CA LEU A 35 19.10 -5.22 -6.98
C LEU A 35 17.73 -4.66 -6.59
N GLN A 36 17.52 -4.38 -5.29
CA GLN A 36 16.28 -3.78 -4.79
C GLN A 36 16.04 -2.38 -5.38
N GLU A 37 17.09 -1.63 -5.65
CA GLU A 37 17.04 -0.32 -6.30
C GLU A 37 17.02 -0.42 -7.83
N GLY A 38 16.89 -1.63 -8.38
CA GLY A 38 16.74 -1.87 -9.81
C GLY A 38 18.03 -1.85 -10.61
N ALA A 39 19.20 -1.88 -9.97
CA ALA A 39 20.48 -1.79 -10.67
C ALA A 39 20.68 -2.97 -11.62
N LEU A 40 21.01 -2.67 -12.87
CA LEU A 40 21.37 -3.66 -13.87
C LEU A 40 22.80 -4.13 -13.62
N HIS A 41 22.98 -5.43 -13.42
CA HIS A 41 24.31 -6.03 -13.43
C HIS A 41 24.85 -6.03 -14.86
N PHE A 42 25.95 -5.32 -15.10
CA PHE A 42 26.50 -5.18 -16.44
C PHE A 42 27.62 -6.20 -16.71
N LYS A 43 28.81 -5.98 -16.14
CA LYS A 43 29.97 -6.89 -16.24
C LYS A 43 30.83 -6.82 -14.99
N GLY A 44 31.32 -7.95 -14.52
CA GLY A 44 32.19 -8.01 -13.34
C GLY A 44 31.50 -7.42 -12.11
N ALA A 45 32.10 -6.39 -11.52
CA ALA A 45 31.55 -5.67 -10.37
C ALA A 45 30.87 -4.34 -10.73
N VAL A 46 30.52 -4.13 -12.02
CA VAL A 46 29.90 -2.90 -12.52
C VAL A 46 28.38 -3.04 -12.58
N TYR A 47 27.70 -2.05 -12.00
CA TYR A 47 26.25 -1.92 -11.95
C TYR A 47 25.82 -0.60 -12.57
N LEU A 48 24.74 -0.64 -13.33
CA LEU A 48 24.17 0.52 -14.00
C LEU A 48 22.82 0.88 -13.39
N LEU A 49 22.58 2.18 -13.24
CA LEU A 49 21.30 2.75 -12.82
C LEU A 49 21.00 4.00 -13.65
N PRO A 50 19.75 4.26 -14.05
CA PRO A 50 19.38 5.57 -14.55
C PRO A 50 19.48 6.59 -13.42
N TRP A 51 19.95 7.79 -13.74
CA TRP A 51 20.14 8.84 -12.74
C TRP A 51 18.80 9.33 -12.14
N SER A 52 18.80 9.54 -10.83
CA SER A 52 17.89 10.42 -10.10
C SER A 52 18.59 10.91 -8.85
N GLU A 53 18.11 12.01 -8.26
CA GLU A 53 18.63 12.54 -6.99
C GLU A 53 18.59 11.48 -5.87
N SER A 54 17.46 10.78 -5.74
CA SER A 54 17.28 9.70 -4.75
C SER A 54 18.30 8.57 -4.89
N ARG A 55 18.65 8.19 -6.13
CA ARG A 55 19.61 7.10 -6.40
C ARG A 55 21.04 7.56 -6.17
N GLU A 56 21.35 8.82 -6.45
CA GLU A 56 22.65 9.41 -6.16
C GLU A 56 22.93 9.47 -4.65
N GLU A 57 21.94 9.88 -3.84
CA GLU A 57 22.01 9.83 -2.38
C GLU A 57 22.18 8.41 -1.83
N MET A 58 21.41 7.46 -2.39
CA MET A 58 21.48 6.05 -2.03
C MET A 58 22.87 5.47 -2.32
N LEU A 59 23.44 5.73 -3.50
CA LEU A 59 24.79 5.27 -3.87
C LEU A 59 25.86 5.93 -3.00
N THR A 60 25.73 7.21 -2.68
CA THR A 60 26.64 7.91 -1.76
C THR A 60 26.68 7.22 -0.40
N THR A 61 25.51 6.92 0.16
CA THR A 61 25.40 6.14 1.41
C THR A 61 26.00 4.75 1.27
N LEU A 62 25.76 4.08 0.13
CA LEU A 62 26.27 2.73 -0.12
C LEU A 62 27.81 2.69 -0.24
N VAL A 63 28.43 3.73 -0.80
CA VAL A 63 29.89 3.88 -0.82
C VAL A 63 30.44 3.94 0.61
N SER A 64 29.85 4.79 1.47
CA SER A 64 30.26 4.86 2.88
C SER A 64 30.10 3.53 3.60
N ASP A 65 29.01 2.81 3.37
CA ASP A 65 28.77 1.47 3.93
C ASP A 65 29.85 0.47 3.50
N VAL A 66 30.23 0.46 2.21
CA VAL A 66 31.26 -0.45 1.66
C VAL A 66 32.65 -0.13 2.23
N ILE A 67 33.01 1.15 2.34
CA ILE A 67 34.29 1.57 2.94
C ILE A 67 34.33 1.19 4.42
N ALA A 68 33.25 1.42 5.17
CA ALA A 68 33.15 1.06 6.59
C ALA A 68 33.29 -0.45 6.86
N MET A 69 32.99 -1.30 5.86
CA MET A 69 33.21 -2.74 5.96
C MET A 69 34.58 -3.22 5.46
N GLY A 70 35.49 -2.31 5.09
CA GLY A 70 36.83 -2.62 4.61
C GLY A 70 36.90 -3.00 3.13
N GLY A 71 35.89 -2.62 2.34
CA GLY A 71 35.91 -2.72 0.88
C GLY A 71 36.20 -1.37 0.22
N ASP A 72 36.21 -1.37 -1.11
CA ASP A 72 36.36 -0.18 -1.94
C ASP A 72 35.12 0.00 -2.79
N ALA A 73 34.58 1.21 -2.89
CA ALA A 73 33.46 1.50 -3.78
C ALA A 73 33.56 2.92 -4.32
N ALA A 74 33.11 3.10 -5.55
CA ALA A 74 32.89 4.42 -6.11
C ALA A 74 31.78 4.34 -7.17
N PHE A 75 31.25 5.50 -7.54
CA PHE A 75 30.37 5.62 -8.67
C PHE A 75 30.69 6.86 -9.49
N VAL A 76 30.28 6.82 -10.75
CA VAL A 76 30.40 7.95 -11.68
C VAL A 76 29.03 8.26 -12.25
N LYS A 77 28.69 9.54 -12.28
CA LYS A 77 27.55 10.06 -13.05
C LYS A 77 28.04 10.37 -14.46
N ALA A 78 27.57 9.61 -15.44
CA ALA A 78 27.90 9.77 -16.85
C ALA A 78 26.69 10.31 -17.60
N ALA A 79 26.82 11.49 -18.23
CA ALA A 79 25.76 12.02 -19.10
C ALA A 79 25.54 11.13 -20.33
N GLN A 80 26.61 10.51 -20.84
CA GLN A 80 26.61 9.59 -21.96
C GLN A 80 27.75 8.59 -21.80
N MET A 81 27.58 7.39 -22.36
CA MET A 81 28.65 6.40 -22.53
C MET A 81 29.09 6.38 -23.99
N GLU A 82 30.41 6.36 -24.23
CA GLU A 82 30.97 6.52 -25.58
C GLU A 82 30.82 5.26 -26.45
N THR A 83 30.91 4.08 -25.86
CA THR A 83 30.97 2.80 -26.59
C THR A 83 29.68 1.99 -26.55
N ILE A 84 28.75 2.37 -25.67
CA ILE A 84 27.47 1.69 -25.51
C ILE A 84 26.36 2.72 -25.34
N GLY A 85 25.36 2.66 -26.21
CA GLY A 85 24.27 3.62 -26.23
C GLY A 85 23.10 3.20 -25.33
N ASN A 86 22.16 4.13 -25.14
CA ASN A 86 20.90 3.81 -24.43
C ASN A 86 20.12 2.73 -25.18
N ASP A 87 20.21 2.69 -26.51
CA ASP A 87 19.59 1.65 -27.35
C ASP A 87 20.14 0.25 -27.10
N ASP A 88 21.35 0.12 -26.53
CA ASP A 88 21.94 -1.17 -26.15
C ASP A 88 21.65 -1.53 -24.69
N ILE A 89 21.59 -0.53 -23.79
CA ILE A 89 21.44 -0.74 -22.34
C ILE A 89 19.97 -0.92 -21.95
N VAL A 90 19.06 -0.14 -22.51
CA VAL A 90 17.63 -0.21 -22.20
C VAL A 90 17.06 -1.62 -22.45
N PRO A 91 17.38 -2.31 -23.57
CA PRO A 91 16.97 -3.71 -23.75
C PRO A 91 17.47 -4.66 -22.66
N LEU A 92 18.66 -4.44 -22.09
CA LEU A 92 19.19 -5.27 -21.00
C LEU A 92 18.39 -5.07 -19.71
N PHE A 93 18.04 -3.83 -19.36
CA PHE A 93 17.13 -3.54 -18.25
C PHE A 93 15.77 -4.21 -18.46
N ASN A 94 15.19 -4.04 -19.65
CA ASN A 94 13.90 -4.62 -19.98
C ASN A 94 13.94 -6.15 -19.89
N ALA A 95 14.99 -6.80 -20.43
CA ALA A 95 15.14 -8.25 -20.35
C ALA A 95 15.27 -8.76 -18.90
N GLU A 96 15.99 -8.05 -18.04
CA GLU A 96 16.08 -8.41 -16.62
C GLU A 96 14.74 -8.22 -15.89
N ARG A 97 14.01 -7.13 -16.17
CA ARG A 97 12.66 -6.90 -15.62
C ARG A 97 11.66 -7.92 -16.10
N CYS A 98 11.71 -8.32 -17.37
CA CYS A 98 10.86 -9.37 -17.92
C CYS A 98 10.97 -10.68 -17.10
N ARG A 99 12.19 -11.09 -16.75
CA ARG A 99 12.41 -12.28 -15.90
C ARG A 99 11.81 -12.12 -14.50
N SER A 100 11.94 -10.94 -13.88
CA SER A 100 11.30 -10.67 -12.58
C SER A 100 9.78 -10.81 -12.64
N TYR A 101 9.19 -10.37 -13.74
CA TYR A 101 7.76 -10.50 -13.98
C TYR A 101 7.30 -11.94 -14.26
N GLU A 102 8.10 -12.77 -14.93
CA GLU A 102 7.75 -14.17 -15.22
C GLU A 102 7.46 -14.99 -13.95
N ASP A 103 8.25 -14.82 -12.89
CA ASP A 103 8.05 -15.57 -11.64
C ASP A 103 6.77 -15.14 -10.91
N THR A 104 6.47 -13.85 -10.92
CA THR A 104 5.19 -13.32 -10.39
C THR A 104 4.02 -13.74 -11.28
N GLY A 105 4.24 -13.84 -12.59
CA GLY A 105 3.25 -14.22 -13.56
C GLY A 105 2.76 -15.65 -13.45
N LYS A 106 3.61 -16.59 -13.02
CA LYS A 106 3.19 -17.97 -12.70
C LYS A 106 2.16 -17.97 -11.57
N ARG A 107 2.35 -17.13 -10.54
CA ARG A 107 1.41 -17.00 -9.41
C ARG A 107 0.10 -16.34 -9.84
N LEU A 108 0.19 -15.29 -10.66
CA LEU A 108 -0.98 -14.64 -11.24
C LEU A 108 -1.80 -15.63 -12.08
N HIS A 109 -1.15 -16.41 -12.93
CA HIS A 109 -1.81 -17.43 -13.73
C HIS A 109 -2.48 -18.50 -12.87
N ALA A 110 -1.82 -18.97 -11.80
CA ALA A 110 -2.42 -19.93 -10.88
C ALA A 110 -3.67 -19.36 -10.18
N LEU A 111 -3.67 -18.06 -9.85
CA LEU A 111 -4.83 -17.40 -9.26
C LEU A 111 -5.97 -17.23 -10.28
N GLU A 112 -5.67 -16.83 -11.52
CA GLU A 112 -6.63 -16.75 -12.62
C GLU A 112 -7.31 -18.12 -12.86
N GLN A 113 -6.54 -19.22 -12.87
CA GLN A 113 -7.07 -20.57 -13.03
C GLN A 113 -7.97 -21.00 -11.87
N LYS A 114 -7.58 -20.68 -10.62
CA LYS A 114 -8.41 -20.95 -9.43
C LYS A 114 -9.75 -20.22 -9.53
N LEU A 115 -9.74 -18.95 -9.92
CA LEU A 115 -10.95 -18.15 -10.06
C LEU A 115 -11.86 -18.68 -11.17
N ALA A 116 -11.30 -19.05 -12.33
CA ALA A 116 -12.05 -19.67 -13.41
C ALA A 116 -12.64 -21.04 -13.02
N GLY A 117 -11.95 -21.81 -12.17
CA GLY A 117 -12.45 -23.07 -11.61
C GLY A 117 -13.65 -22.89 -10.69
N ILE A 118 -13.66 -21.84 -9.87
CA ILE A 118 -14.78 -21.50 -8.96
C ILE A 118 -16.02 -21.11 -9.77
N GLN A 119 -15.85 -20.29 -10.82
CA GLN A 119 -16.95 -19.90 -11.73
C GLN A 119 -17.59 -21.10 -12.45
N LYS A 120 -16.89 -22.24 -12.55
CA LYS A 120 -17.37 -23.49 -13.16
C LYS A 120 -17.88 -24.52 -12.13
N GLY A 121 -18.15 -24.11 -10.88
CA GLY A 121 -18.67 -24.99 -9.83
C GLY A 121 -17.61 -25.83 -9.10
N GLY A 122 -16.34 -25.40 -9.15
CA GLY A 122 -15.24 -26.02 -8.43
C GLY A 122 -15.29 -25.79 -6.91
N LYS A 123 -14.33 -26.37 -6.19
CA LYS A 123 -14.21 -26.32 -4.73
C LYS A 123 -14.28 -24.86 -4.23
N VAL A 124 -15.19 -24.59 -3.30
CA VAL A 124 -15.38 -23.26 -2.68
C VAL A 124 -14.09 -22.87 -1.95
N ILE A 125 -13.37 -21.90 -2.48
CA ILE A 125 -12.26 -21.23 -1.79
C ILE A 125 -12.84 -19.97 -1.15
N THR A 126 -12.51 -19.70 0.10
CA THR A 126 -12.90 -18.49 0.81
C THR A 126 -12.43 -17.24 0.06
N PRO A 127 -13.32 -16.27 -0.23
CA PRO A 127 -12.98 -15.02 -0.92
C PRO A 127 -11.79 -14.28 -0.31
N GLU A 128 -11.62 -14.36 1.01
CA GLU A 128 -10.56 -13.71 1.77
C GLU A 128 -9.16 -14.25 1.41
N LEU A 129 -9.06 -15.57 1.14
CA LEU A 129 -7.80 -16.18 0.72
C LEU A 129 -7.41 -15.75 -0.70
N LEU A 130 -8.40 -15.63 -1.60
CA LEU A 130 -8.17 -15.16 -2.96
C LEU A 130 -7.73 -13.70 -2.98
N LEU A 131 -8.37 -12.85 -2.18
CA LEU A 131 -7.99 -11.44 -2.02
C LEU A 131 -6.59 -11.30 -1.41
N THR A 132 -6.26 -12.12 -0.40
CA THR A 132 -4.92 -12.09 0.21
C THR A 132 -3.83 -12.47 -0.80
N GLU A 133 -4.05 -13.53 -1.57
CA GLU A 133 -3.11 -13.94 -2.62
C GLU A 133 -3.05 -12.91 -3.76
N PHE A 134 -4.19 -12.32 -4.15
CA PHE A 134 -4.24 -11.22 -5.11
C PHE A 134 -3.40 -10.03 -4.66
N ARG A 135 -3.61 -9.53 -3.43
CA ARG A 135 -2.84 -8.41 -2.87
C ARG A 135 -1.35 -8.70 -2.79
N ARG A 136 -0.97 -9.94 -2.49
CA ARG A 136 0.44 -10.36 -2.48
C ARG A 136 1.07 -10.29 -3.87
N ILE A 137 0.32 -10.67 -4.90
CA ILE A 137 0.75 -10.61 -6.30
C ILE A 137 0.77 -9.15 -6.78
N GLU A 138 -0.25 -8.37 -6.47
CA GLU A 138 -0.34 -6.93 -6.77
C GLU A 138 0.86 -6.18 -6.19
N LYS A 139 1.15 -6.39 -4.90
CA LYS A 139 2.35 -5.83 -4.26
C LYS A 139 3.64 -6.23 -4.97
N ALA A 140 3.81 -7.51 -5.29
CA ALA A 140 5.01 -7.98 -5.98
C ALA A 140 5.18 -7.35 -7.38
N VAL A 141 4.08 -7.17 -8.13
CA VAL A 141 4.10 -6.49 -9.43
C VAL A 141 4.44 -5.01 -9.27
N ASN A 142 3.88 -4.32 -8.28
CA ASN A 142 4.18 -2.92 -7.97
C ASN A 142 5.63 -2.72 -7.54
N ASP A 143 6.18 -3.63 -6.72
CA ASP A 143 7.58 -3.61 -6.32
C ASP A 143 8.51 -3.77 -7.54
N ILE A 144 8.14 -4.59 -8.53
CA ILE A 144 8.90 -4.71 -9.80
C ILE A 144 8.71 -3.46 -10.67
N ALA A 145 7.49 -2.92 -10.75
CA ALA A 145 7.19 -1.72 -11.54
C ALA A 145 7.96 -0.49 -11.04
N ALA A 146 8.18 -0.37 -9.73
CA ALA A 146 9.00 0.69 -9.13
C ALA A 146 10.45 0.71 -9.66
N ILE A 147 10.95 -0.44 -10.12
CA ILE A 147 12.29 -0.62 -10.68
C ILE A 147 12.30 -0.89 -12.20
N ASP A 148 11.14 -0.80 -12.85
CA ASP A 148 10.98 -0.89 -14.31
C ASP A 148 11.04 0.52 -14.93
N PHE A 149 12.27 1.04 -15.03
CA PHE A 149 12.50 2.44 -15.39
C PHE A 149 12.10 2.82 -16.82
N PHE A 150 11.98 1.84 -17.71
CA PHE A 150 11.77 2.06 -19.14
C PHE A 150 10.42 1.50 -19.62
N GLY A 151 9.60 0.97 -18.72
CA GLY A 151 8.26 0.50 -19.02
C GLY A 151 8.29 -0.70 -19.96
N SER A 152 8.72 -1.86 -19.44
CA SER A 152 8.71 -3.09 -20.21
C SER A 152 7.30 -3.43 -20.74
N GLU A 153 7.23 -3.98 -21.96
CA GLU A 153 5.96 -4.44 -22.54
C GLU A 153 5.26 -5.46 -21.63
N GLN A 154 6.04 -6.29 -20.94
CA GLN A 154 5.52 -7.23 -19.96
C GLN A 154 4.92 -6.52 -18.75
N GLY A 155 5.56 -5.49 -18.19
CA GLY A 155 5.00 -4.70 -17.08
C GLY A 155 3.60 -4.16 -17.39
N SER A 156 3.44 -3.56 -18.57
CA SER A 156 2.13 -3.07 -19.05
C SER A 156 1.09 -4.20 -19.19
N ALA A 157 1.51 -5.37 -19.69
CA ALA A 157 0.63 -6.53 -19.78
C ALA A 157 0.21 -7.08 -18.40
N TYR A 158 1.09 -7.03 -17.40
CA TYR A 158 0.78 -7.45 -16.03
C TYR A 158 -0.16 -6.48 -15.32
N GLU A 159 0.03 -5.17 -15.48
CA GLU A 159 -0.91 -4.17 -14.97
C GLU A 159 -2.31 -4.37 -15.56
N ALA A 160 -2.41 -4.59 -16.87
CA ALA A 160 -3.69 -4.86 -17.53
C ALA A 160 -4.36 -6.15 -16.99
N ARG A 161 -3.58 -7.21 -16.77
CA ARG A 161 -4.08 -8.47 -16.19
C ARG A 161 -4.51 -8.32 -14.74
N LEU A 162 -3.75 -7.59 -13.91
CA LEU A 162 -4.12 -7.30 -12.53
C LEU A 162 -5.42 -6.51 -12.46
N LYS A 163 -5.56 -5.48 -13.31
CA LYS A 163 -6.79 -4.70 -13.40
C LYS A 163 -7.98 -5.57 -13.80
N ALA A 164 -7.85 -6.39 -14.84
CA ALA A 164 -8.90 -7.29 -15.27
C ALA A 164 -9.26 -8.35 -14.21
N LEU A 165 -8.27 -8.81 -13.42
CA LEU A 165 -8.49 -9.74 -12.33
C LEU A 165 -9.15 -9.06 -11.12
N ALA A 166 -8.78 -7.81 -10.81
CA ALA A 166 -9.42 -6.99 -9.79
C ALA A 166 -10.89 -6.76 -10.14
N GLU A 167 -11.18 -6.35 -11.38
CA GLU A 167 -12.55 -6.20 -11.88
C GLU A 167 -13.33 -7.51 -11.75
N LYS A 168 -12.74 -8.65 -12.09
CA LYS A 168 -13.37 -9.97 -11.90
C LYS A 168 -13.57 -10.33 -10.44
N LEU A 169 -12.64 -10.02 -9.55
CA LEU A 169 -12.79 -10.25 -8.10
C LEU A 169 -13.90 -9.36 -7.51
N ASP A 170 -13.99 -8.12 -7.97
CA ASP A 170 -15.06 -7.18 -7.63
C ASP A 170 -16.40 -7.65 -8.21
N GLU A 171 -16.45 -8.12 -9.46
CA GLU A 171 -17.64 -8.73 -10.06
C GLU A 171 -18.02 -10.05 -9.40
N THR A 172 -17.07 -10.84 -8.92
CA THR A 172 -17.38 -12.04 -8.11
C THR A 172 -17.87 -11.64 -6.71
N SER A 173 -17.50 -10.44 -6.25
CA SER A 173 -17.99 -9.82 -5.01
C SER A 173 -19.31 -9.05 -5.18
N HIS A 174 -19.69 -8.67 -6.42
CA HIS A 174 -20.85 -7.79 -6.73
C HIS A 174 -21.81 -8.34 -7.79
N GLY A 175 -21.53 -9.50 -8.39
CA GLY A 175 -22.24 -10.07 -9.53
C GLY A 175 -22.84 -11.44 -9.21
N LYS A 176 -24.16 -11.42 -9.00
CA LYS A 176 -25.05 -12.56 -8.68
C LYS A 176 -24.75 -13.21 -7.34
N ALA A 177 -25.26 -12.58 -6.29
CA ALA A 177 -25.38 -13.17 -4.95
C ALA A 177 -25.76 -14.66 -5.04
N PRO A 178 -24.86 -15.58 -4.69
CA PRO A 178 -25.28 -16.66 -3.82
C PRO A 178 -25.60 -15.97 -2.49
N ALA A 179 -26.87 -15.99 -2.09
CA ALA A 179 -27.17 -15.85 -0.67
C ALA A 179 -26.19 -16.75 0.10
N ASP A 180 -25.51 -16.20 1.10
CA ASP A 180 -24.56 -16.87 2.01
C ASP A 180 -23.07 -16.48 1.90
N SER A 181 -22.78 -15.19 1.67
CA SER A 181 -21.68 -14.52 2.37
C SER A 181 -22.12 -13.09 2.71
N PRO A 182 -22.01 -12.63 3.97
CA PRO A 182 -22.60 -11.37 4.39
C PRO A 182 -21.83 -10.21 3.78
N GLY A 183 -22.40 -9.55 2.76
CA GLY A 183 -22.00 -8.19 2.43
C GLY A 183 -22.17 -7.28 3.64
N ILE A 184 -21.48 -6.13 3.67
CA ILE A 184 -21.64 -5.13 4.73
C ILE A 184 -23.13 -4.79 4.84
N GLU A 185 -23.73 -5.23 5.94
CA GLU A 185 -25.17 -5.13 6.17
C GLU A 185 -25.55 -3.67 6.39
N LEU A 186 -26.64 -3.23 5.74
CA LEU A 186 -27.20 -1.90 6.02
C LEU A 186 -27.79 -1.89 7.43
N ARG A 187 -27.36 -0.91 8.21
CA ARG A 187 -27.78 -0.67 9.59
C ARG A 187 -28.64 0.58 9.65
N ASN A 188 -29.65 0.55 10.51
CA ASN A 188 -30.47 1.73 10.78
C ASN A 188 -29.81 2.54 11.91
N PRO A 189 -29.44 3.83 11.71
CA PRO A 189 -28.88 4.67 12.77
C PRO A 189 -29.73 4.70 14.05
N ALA A 190 -31.05 4.55 13.95
CA ALA A 190 -31.95 4.54 15.10
C ALA A 190 -31.63 3.43 16.13
N ASP A 191 -31.04 2.30 15.68
CA ASP A 191 -30.70 1.16 16.54
C ASP A 191 -29.39 1.38 17.32
N TYR A 192 -28.67 2.46 17.00
CA TYR A 192 -27.34 2.76 17.52
C TYR A 192 -27.31 4.04 18.36
N GLN A 193 -28.46 4.57 18.78
CA GLN A 193 -28.50 5.78 19.61
C GLN A 193 -28.07 5.52 21.06
N ARG A 194 -27.33 6.47 21.64
CA ARG A 194 -26.87 6.46 23.05
C ARG A 194 -26.06 5.22 23.41
N ARG A 195 -25.31 4.68 22.45
CA ARG A 195 -24.52 3.47 22.64
C ARG A 195 -23.17 3.77 23.29
N LEU A 196 -22.64 2.75 23.95
CA LEU A 196 -21.23 2.71 24.33
C LEU A 196 -20.43 2.06 23.21
N TRP A 197 -19.63 2.85 22.52
CA TRP A 197 -18.76 2.42 21.44
C TRP A 197 -17.36 2.10 21.99
N VAL A 198 -16.87 0.89 21.72
CA VAL A 198 -15.63 0.39 22.32
C VAL A 198 -14.60 0.12 21.24
N THR A 199 -13.38 0.57 21.48
CA THR A 199 -12.24 0.30 20.63
C THR A 199 -10.97 0.08 21.46
N ARG A 200 -9.82 -0.08 20.82
CA ARG A 200 -8.54 -0.34 21.49
C ARG A 200 -7.90 0.95 22.01
N THR A 201 -7.12 0.82 23.08
CA THR A 201 -6.25 1.91 23.56
C THR A 201 -5.32 2.43 22.47
N LYS A 202 -4.82 3.66 22.65
CA LYS A 202 -3.98 4.39 21.69
C LYS A 202 -4.68 4.57 20.32
N PRO A 203 -5.85 5.24 20.27
CA PRO A 203 -6.55 5.51 19.02
C PRO A 203 -5.64 6.28 18.06
N PHE A 204 -5.82 6.02 16.77
CA PHE A 204 -5.14 6.72 15.70
C PHE A 204 -6.07 6.83 14.50
N VAL A 205 -5.61 7.49 13.42
CA VAL A 205 -6.28 7.69 12.11
C VAL A 205 -7.71 7.14 12.03
N ASP A 206 -7.89 5.85 11.74
CA ASP A 206 -9.21 5.25 11.48
C ASP A 206 -10.13 5.27 12.71
N ARG A 207 -9.63 4.97 13.90
CA ARG A 207 -10.38 5.12 15.17
C ARG A 207 -10.85 6.54 15.43
N MET A 208 -9.98 7.52 15.20
CA MET A 208 -10.31 8.92 15.41
C MET A 208 -11.34 9.41 14.38
N ALA A 209 -11.17 9.03 13.12
CA ALA A 209 -12.11 9.36 12.05
C ALA A 209 -13.46 8.68 12.25
N SER A 210 -13.45 7.40 12.57
CA SER A 210 -14.64 6.58 12.81
C SER A 210 -15.44 7.09 14.01
N ALA A 211 -14.77 7.43 15.12
CA ALA A 211 -15.43 8.03 16.27
C ALA A 211 -16.09 9.38 15.93
N TRP A 212 -15.45 10.19 15.11
CA TRP A 212 -16.05 11.42 14.60
C TRP A 212 -17.28 11.16 13.72
N LEU A 213 -17.16 10.23 12.78
CA LEU A 213 -18.26 9.84 11.89
C LEU A 213 -19.46 9.32 12.69
N ILE A 214 -19.20 8.45 13.68
CA ILE A 214 -20.19 7.92 14.60
C ILE A 214 -20.92 9.05 15.29
N ARG A 215 -20.20 9.95 15.98
CA ARG A 215 -20.83 11.02 16.75
C ARG A 215 -21.57 12.02 15.87
N ARG A 216 -21.15 12.21 14.62
CA ARG A 216 -21.71 13.24 13.73
C ARG A 216 -22.92 12.76 12.94
N PHE A 217 -22.94 11.51 12.48
CA PHE A 217 -23.92 11.01 11.52
C PHE A 217 -24.72 9.79 11.99
N ILE A 218 -24.25 9.08 13.01
CA ILE A 218 -24.81 7.80 13.43
C ILE A 218 -25.47 7.92 14.80
N ASP A 219 -24.71 8.30 15.82
CA ASP A 219 -25.13 8.37 17.22
C ASP A 219 -24.64 9.67 17.86
N SER A 220 -25.51 10.70 17.90
CA SER A 220 -25.14 12.02 18.42
C SER A 220 -24.80 12.04 19.91
N GLU A 221 -25.18 10.98 20.64
CA GLU A 221 -24.93 10.82 22.08
C GLU A 221 -23.91 9.70 22.36
N ALA A 222 -23.13 9.30 21.36
CA ALA A 222 -22.13 8.24 21.45
C ALA A 222 -21.12 8.48 22.58
N ARG A 223 -20.97 7.47 23.43
CA ARG A 223 -19.92 7.40 24.46
C ARG A 223 -18.83 6.44 24.00
N PHE A 224 -17.56 6.76 24.26
CA PHE A 224 -16.44 5.91 23.86
C PHE A 224 -15.73 5.29 25.06
N SER A 225 -15.29 4.05 24.93
CA SER A 225 -14.43 3.37 25.91
C SER A 225 -13.33 2.57 25.23
N PHE A 226 -12.25 2.33 25.97
CA PHE A 226 -11.01 1.79 25.44
C PHE A 226 -10.59 0.53 26.19
N ILE A 227 -10.27 -0.53 25.46
CA ILE A 227 -9.73 -1.78 26.03
C ILE A 227 -8.27 -1.98 25.63
N ALA A 228 -7.44 -2.38 26.59
CA ALA A 228 -6.02 -2.65 26.37
C ALA A 228 -5.75 -4.11 25.99
N ASP A 229 -6.57 -5.04 26.51
CA ASP A 229 -6.48 -6.47 26.27
C ASP A 229 -7.75 -6.95 25.58
N GLU A 230 -7.63 -7.28 24.30
CA GLU A 230 -8.73 -7.76 23.45
C GLU A 230 -9.31 -9.11 23.92
N LYS A 231 -8.61 -9.83 24.82
CA LYS A 231 -9.12 -11.09 25.40
C LYS A 231 -10.14 -10.85 26.51
N LYS A 232 -10.23 -9.64 27.05
CA LYS A 232 -11.25 -9.30 28.06
C LYS A 232 -12.58 -9.05 27.34
N PRO A 233 -13.68 -9.63 27.84
CA PRO A 233 -14.99 -9.38 27.26
C PRO A 233 -15.32 -7.88 27.36
N PRO A 234 -15.85 -7.27 26.29
CA PRO A 234 -16.24 -5.87 26.34
C PRO A 234 -17.48 -5.69 27.24
N PRO A 235 -17.76 -4.45 27.68
CA PRO A 235 -18.98 -4.15 28.43
C PRO A 235 -20.23 -4.68 27.72
N PRO A 236 -21.17 -5.34 28.42
CA PRO A 236 -22.39 -5.85 27.81
C PRO A 236 -23.17 -4.75 27.08
N GLY A 237 -23.66 -5.05 25.88
CA GLY A 237 -24.43 -4.09 25.07
C GLY A 237 -23.60 -2.95 24.47
N SER A 238 -22.27 -3.02 24.51
CA SER A 238 -21.41 -2.11 23.76
C SER A 238 -21.32 -2.47 22.28
N VAL A 239 -21.00 -1.49 21.45
CA VAL A 239 -20.79 -1.62 20.01
C VAL A 239 -19.30 -1.53 19.74
N LEU A 240 -18.71 -2.58 19.19
CA LEU A 240 -17.27 -2.64 18.96
C LEU A 240 -16.90 -2.04 17.60
N PHE A 241 -15.84 -1.24 17.55
CA PHE A 241 -15.31 -0.74 16.28
C PHE A 241 -13.77 -0.67 16.20
N ASP A 242 -13.21 -0.81 15.00
CA ASP A 242 -11.76 -0.87 14.69
C ASP A 242 -10.98 -1.79 15.66
N MET A 243 -11.49 -3.00 15.80
CA MET A 243 -10.86 -4.05 16.59
C MET A 243 -11.28 -5.43 16.09
N SER A 244 -10.50 -6.45 16.47
CA SER A 244 -10.78 -7.83 16.08
C SER A 244 -12.12 -8.29 16.63
N GLY A 245 -12.92 -8.95 15.79
CA GLY A 245 -14.27 -9.41 16.16
C GLY A 245 -15.27 -8.29 16.44
N GLY A 246 -14.93 -7.04 16.10
CA GLY A 246 -15.83 -5.90 16.26
C GLY A 246 -16.98 -5.91 15.25
N GLU A 247 -18.12 -5.33 15.63
CA GLU A 247 -19.28 -5.21 14.75
C GLU A 247 -18.98 -4.34 13.53
N PHE A 248 -18.21 -3.27 13.72
CA PHE A 248 -17.71 -2.41 12.65
C PHE A 248 -16.18 -2.44 12.64
N THR A 249 -15.60 -3.27 11.78
CA THR A 249 -14.14 -3.40 11.66
C THR A 249 -13.77 -3.43 10.19
N HIS A 250 -12.47 -3.43 9.88
CA HIS A 250 -11.99 -3.53 8.50
C HIS A 250 -12.67 -4.69 7.77
N HIS A 251 -13.12 -4.41 6.55
CA HIS A 251 -13.79 -5.41 5.72
C HIS A 251 -13.21 -5.36 4.32
N ASN A 252 -12.50 -6.42 3.92
CA ASN A 252 -11.73 -6.47 2.68
C ASN A 252 -10.76 -5.29 2.58
N ASP A 253 -10.85 -4.47 1.52
CA ASP A 253 -10.00 -3.30 1.27
C ASP A 253 -10.47 -2.05 2.03
N LEU A 254 -11.56 -2.13 2.80
CA LEU A 254 -12.17 -0.97 3.46
C LEU A 254 -11.66 -0.84 4.89
N CYS A 255 -11.22 0.37 5.25
CA CYS A 255 -11.01 0.72 6.65
C CYS A 255 -12.34 0.82 7.40
N THR A 256 -12.32 0.84 8.73
CA THR A 256 -13.52 0.90 9.57
C THR A 256 -14.39 2.10 9.23
N PHE A 257 -13.78 3.26 8.94
CA PHE A 257 -14.50 4.46 8.50
C PHE A 257 -15.35 4.21 7.25
N GLU A 258 -14.79 3.53 6.25
CA GLU A 258 -15.48 3.18 5.01
C GLU A 258 -16.56 2.12 5.24
N VAL A 259 -16.30 1.16 6.13
CA VAL A 259 -17.30 0.17 6.55
C VAL A 259 -18.49 0.85 7.20
N LEU A 260 -18.27 1.78 8.15
CA LEU A 260 -19.34 2.58 8.76
C LEU A 260 -20.11 3.40 7.72
N MET A 261 -19.43 4.05 6.78
CA MET A 261 -20.10 4.77 5.69
C MET A 261 -21.01 3.86 4.86
N LYS A 262 -20.55 2.63 4.55
CA LYS A 262 -21.35 1.66 3.80
C LYS A 262 -22.51 1.12 4.63
N SER A 263 -22.27 0.71 5.87
CA SER A 263 -23.30 0.20 6.79
C SER A 263 -24.42 1.20 7.00
N PHE A 264 -24.12 2.49 7.12
CA PHE A 264 -25.15 3.52 7.36
C PHE A 264 -25.56 4.31 6.11
N GLY A 265 -25.16 3.86 4.92
CA GLY A 265 -25.58 4.47 3.65
C GLY A 265 -25.11 5.92 3.45
N LEU A 266 -24.00 6.32 4.07
CA LEU A 266 -23.47 7.68 4.02
C LEU A 266 -22.70 7.93 2.71
N LYS A 267 -23.26 8.73 1.81
CA LYS A 267 -22.73 8.91 0.42
C LYS A 267 -22.29 10.33 0.09
N GLN A 268 -22.30 11.24 1.05
CA GLN A 268 -22.06 12.67 0.78
C GLN A 268 -20.64 12.90 0.25
N ARG A 269 -20.49 13.86 -0.68
CA ARG A 269 -19.19 14.16 -1.33
C ARG A 269 -18.08 14.55 -0.34
N PRO A 270 -18.32 15.36 0.70
CA PRO A 270 -17.27 15.69 1.67
C PRO A 270 -16.80 14.45 2.44
N LEU A 271 -17.71 13.53 2.84
CA LEU A 271 -17.33 12.28 3.49
C LEU A 271 -16.48 11.39 2.59
N ARG A 272 -16.77 11.30 1.29
CA ARG A 272 -15.94 10.52 0.35
C ARG A 272 -14.51 11.07 0.24
N LYS A 273 -14.31 12.39 0.36
CA LYS A 273 -12.95 12.98 0.39
C LYS A 273 -12.23 12.61 1.69
N ILE A 274 -12.92 12.62 2.82
CA ILE A 274 -12.35 12.18 4.10
C ILE A 274 -12.03 10.68 4.06
N ALA A 275 -12.91 9.85 3.49
CA ALA A 275 -12.67 8.42 3.31
C ALA A 275 -11.35 8.17 2.56
N GLY A 276 -11.09 8.90 1.48
CA GLY A 276 -9.80 8.80 0.77
C GLY A 276 -8.58 9.19 1.61
N ILE A 277 -8.69 10.22 2.46
CA ILE A 277 -7.62 10.60 3.41
C ILE A 277 -7.38 9.47 4.42
N VAL A 278 -8.46 8.99 5.05
CA VAL A 278 -8.38 7.96 6.10
C VAL A 278 -7.83 6.66 5.52
N HIS A 279 -8.30 6.26 4.34
CA HIS A 279 -7.84 5.08 3.62
C HIS A 279 -6.34 5.16 3.30
N GLU A 280 -5.87 6.29 2.74
CA GLU A 280 -4.44 6.47 2.46
C GLU A 280 -3.60 6.39 3.74
N LEU A 281 -4.09 6.96 4.85
CA LEU A 281 -3.36 6.98 6.12
C LEU A 281 -3.39 5.65 6.89
N ASP A 282 -4.46 4.86 6.75
CA ASP A 282 -4.66 3.62 7.52
C ASP A 282 -4.25 2.37 6.74
N ILE A 283 -4.59 2.28 5.45
CA ILE A 283 -4.32 1.12 4.60
C ILE A 283 -2.97 1.23 3.89
N LYS A 284 -2.59 2.43 3.43
CA LYS A 284 -1.30 2.71 2.76
C LYS A 284 -1.01 1.80 1.55
N ASP A 285 -2.02 1.52 0.73
CA ASP A 285 -1.89 0.67 -0.47
C ASP A 285 -1.46 1.46 -1.74
N GLY A 286 -1.34 2.78 -1.64
CA GLY A 286 -0.91 3.65 -2.72
C GLY A 286 -1.96 3.91 -3.80
N ARG A 287 -3.21 3.46 -3.60
CA ARG A 287 -4.32 3.69 -4.55
C ARG A 287 -4.85 5.12 -4.48
N CYS A 288 -4.72 5.79 -3.33
CA CYS A 288 -5.22 7.15 -3.11
C CYS A 288 -4.10 8.16 -2.85
N LYS A 289 -3.59 8.83 -3.88
CA LYS A 289 -2.66 9.96 -3.68
C LYS A 289 -3.40 11.17 -3.14
N VAL A 290 -3.35 11.40 -1.84
CA VAL A 290 -3.95 12.56 -1.18
C VAL A 290 -2.85 13.50 -0.67
N PRO A 291 -2.62 14.65 -1.32
CA PRO A 291 -1.53 15.56 -0.96
C PRO A 291 -1.56 16.03 0.50
N GLU A 292 -2.74 16.19 1.07
CA GLU A 292 -2.91 16.64 2.46
C GLU A 292 -2.67 15.54 3.51
N ALA A 293 -2.55 14.27 3.11
CA ALA A 293 -2.47 13.15 4.04
C ALA A 293 -1.28 13.25 5.01
N SER A 294 -0.08 13.57 4.50
CA SER A 294 1.13 13.67 5.32
C SER A 294 1.00 14.73 6.43
N GLY A 295 0.48 15.92 6.11
CA GLY A 295 0.26 16.97 7.09
C GLY A 295 -0.78 16.57 8.15
N ILE A 296 -1.83 15.85 7.75
CA ILE A 296 -2.83 15.33 8.68
C ILE A 296 -2.22 14.25 9.59
N GLU A 297 -1.40 13.36 9.07
CA GLU A 297 -0.69 12.34 9.85
C GLU A 297 0.21 12.95 10.93
N GLU A 298 0.92 14.04 10.60
CA GLU A 298 1.74 14.79 11.56
C GLU A 298 0.91 15.38 12.70
N LEU A 299 -0.23 16.00 12.39
CA LEU A 299 -1.15 16.54 13.40
C LEU A 299 -1.67 15.44 14.34
N LEU A 300 -2.14 14.32 13.77
CA LEU A 300 -2.63 13.17 14.55
C LEU A 300 -1.51 12.55 15.39
N THR A 301 -0.28 12.52 14.87
CA THR A 301 0.91 12.07 15.60
C THR A 301 1.21 13.00 16.78
N GLY A 302 1.10 14.32 16.57
CA GLY A 302 1.21 15.31 17.64
C GLY A 302 0.18 15.10 18.76
N ILE A 303 -1.07 14.78 18.40
CA ILE A 303 -2.12 14.45 19.37
C ILE A 303 -1.73 13.24 20.21
N ARG A 304 -1.29 12.14 19.59
CA ARG A 304 -0.86 10.94 20.34
C ARG A 304 0.32 11.19 21.27
N LYS A 305 1.22 12.10 20.92
CA LYS A 305 2.39 12.44 21.75
C LYS A 305 2.04 13.36 22.93
N THR A 306 0.95 14.11 22.84
CA THR A 306 0.61 15.17 23.82
C THR A 306 -0.63 14.88 24.66
N ALA A 307 -1.52 14.02 24.21
CA ALA A 307 -2.72 13.63 24.95
C ALA A 307 -2.34 12.84 26.22
N ARG A 308 -3.05 13.12 27.31
CA ARG A 308 -2.84 12.49 28.62
C ARG A 308 -3.65 11.21 28.80
N SER A 309 -4.61 10.97 27.92
CA SER A 309 -5.48 9.80 27.93
C SER A 309 -5.97 9.46 26.51
N ASP A 310 -6.45 8.23 26.32
CA ASP A 310 -7.06 7.81 25.06
C ASP A 310 -8.32 8.60 24.71
N ALA A 311 -9.12 8.96 25.73
CA ALA A 311 -10.30 9.80 25.55
C ALA A 311 -9.92 11.19 25.02
N GLU A 312 -8.91 11.82 25.63
CA GLU A 312 -8.41 13.12 25.15
C GLU A 312 -7.83 13.03 23.73
N ALA A 313 -7.08 11.96 23.43
CA ALA A 313 -6.55 11.73 22.09
C ALA A 313 -7.69 11.59 21.06
N LEU A 314 -8.73 10.82 21.38
CA LEU A 314 -9.88 10.62 20.51
C LEU A 314 -10.62 11.93 20.26
N GLU A 315 -10.95 12.70 21.31
CA GLU A 315 -11.65 13.99 21.17
C GLU A 315 -10.86 15.00 20.31
N LYS A 316 -9.55 15.11 20.54
CA LYS A 316 -8.68 15.97 19.72
C LYS A 316 -8.64 15.50 18.27
N GLY A 317 -8.54 14.19 18.04
CA GLY A 317 -8.57 13.62 16.69
C GLY A 317 -9.90 13.90 15.98
N MET A 318 -11.02 13.73 16.69
CA MET A 318 -12.34 14.04 16.16
C MET A 318 -12.49 15.50 15.74
N ALA A 319 -11.92 16.44 16.50
CA ALA A 319 -11.92 17.85 16.14
C ALA A 319 -11.18 18.12 14.82
N ILE A 320 -10.08 17.42 14.54
CA ILE A 320 -9.38 17.51 13.25
C ILE A 320 -10.30 17.06 12.10
N PHE A 321 -11.00 15.94 12.26
CA PHE A 321 -11.91 15.45 11.22
C PHE A 321 -13.15 16.34 11.02
N GLU A 322 -13.66 17.00 12.07
CA GLU A 322 -14.72 18.02 11.91
C GLU A 322 -14.21 19.23 11.10
N LEU A 323 -13.00 19.72 11.38
CA LEU A 323 -12.40 20.83 10.62
C LEU A 323 -12.14 20.44 9.16
N LEU A 324 -11.65 19.23 8.92
CA LEU A 324 -11.49 18.69 7.57
C LEU A 324 -12.84 18.62 6.86
N TYR A 325 -13.88 18.10 7.51
CA TYR A 325 -15.22 18.03 6.94
C TYR A 325 -15.75 19.42 6.58
N ALA A 326 -15.68 20.38 7.49
CA ALA A 326 -16.09 21.76 7.24
C ALA A 326 -15.32 22.41 6.08
N SER A 327 -14.03 22.09 5.90
CA SER A 327 -13.22 22.60 4.78
C SER A 327 -13.57 21.99 3.42
N LYS A 328 -14.18 20.80 3.42
CA LYS A 328 -14.55 20.05 2.21
C LYS A 328 -16.05 20.11 1.89
N ALA A 329 -16.85 20.67 2.81
CA ALA A 329 -18.30 20.86 2.72
C ALA A 329 -18.70 21.88 1.65
#